data_AF-A0A2H1WKK6-F1
#
_entry.id   AF-A0A2H1WKK6-F1
#
_cell.length_a   1.000
_cell.length_b   1.000
_cell.length_c   1.000
_cell.angle_alpha   90.00
_cell.angle_beta   90.00
_cell.angle_gamma   90.00
#
_symmetry.space_group_name_H-M   'P 1'
#
loop_
_entity.id
_entity.type
_entity.pdbx_description
1 polymer ?
#
loop_
_entity_poly.entity_id
_entity_poly.type
_entity_poly.pdbx_seq_one_letter_code
_entity_poly.pdbx_strand_id
1 'polypeptide(L)'
;MAYDLKQEEEVKEYIENLGIEYRFGCYKEQKPEVCHLLGDYLEAIKKDYDKAAKVFKSNCLDYKFGKSCLKIGNYTLVGRGREKGDHVEALKYFEKGCEYNEPGACLHAGLLLTATGPGVTIPRDVPKGYNYLKKSCDQNDPMACHYLFGMYLTGVPKNVAEFNPHNPEKNKNIEYIIKSDKKQAFQFAKKACELGHMYACANVSMMYKRGDGVEQNAEESKKFFEIAQALQKAHETTKEIKFQQVTAISGLIKCWHNNLPHWSIGRKCDCRSKGLGFDSRIGIIGGSGFDDPTLFENQIEKDVTTPFGKPSDVLIEGQIKGVPCVLLARHGRKHQFQPSDVNYRANIWALKQVGCTHVLATTATGSLVEEYKPGDLVILNDFIDRTWGRKCTFYDRTEGGPKGVCHLPMRPAFCERARNAMITAAKARGYSHHETGTAVVIQGPRFSSRAESLMHRQWGGHLVNMTTVPEVTN
;
A
#
# COMPACT_ATOMS: atom_id res chain seq x y z
N MET A 1 41.30 -8.76 -10.61
CA MET A 1 41.71 -7.83 -9.55
C MET A 1 40.66 -7.93 -8.45
N ALA A 2 41.04 -8.15 -7.19
CA ALA A 2 40.09 -8.19 -6.09
C ALA A 2 39.81 -6.75 -5.65
N TYR A 3 38.57 -6.30 -5.76
CA TYR A 3 38.14 -4.97 -5.31
C TYR A 3 37.94 -4.97 -3.79
N ASP A 4 38.54 -4.03 -3.06
CA ASP A 4 38.29 -3.85 -1.62
C ASP A 4 37.09 -2.92 -1.45
N LEU A 5 35.88 -3.50 -1.29
CA LEU A 5 34.60 -2.78 -1.25
C LEU A 5 34.38 -1.93 0.02
N LYS A 6 35.45 -1.44 0.65
CA LYS A 6 35.42 -0.61 1.86
C LYS A 6 35.43 0.89 1.57
N GLN A 7 35.95 1.31 0.42
CA GLN A 7 36.02 2.72 0.02
C GLN A 7 34.91 3.04 -0.99
N GLU A 8 34.22 4.17 -0.81
CA GLU A 8 33.05 4.54 -1.62
C GLU A 8 33.43 4.77 -3.09
N GLU A 9 34.62 5.29 -3.34
CA GLU A 9 35.19 5.58 -4.65
C GLU A 9 35.47 4.31 -5.45
N GLU A 10 36.06 3.28 -4.81
CA GLU A 10 36.31 1.98 -5.44
C GLU A 10 35.00 1.24 -5.77
N VAL A 11 33.98 1.37 -4.92
CA VAL A 11 32.65 0.81 -5.17
C VAL A 11 31.98 1.49 -6.36
N LYS A 12 32.10 2.83 -6.48
CA LYS A 12 31.58 3.56 -7.65
C LYS A 12 32.28 3.13 -8.93
N GLU A 13 33.61 3.03 -8.92
CA GLU A 13 34.38 2.59 -10.08
C GLU A 13 34.01 1.17 -10.51
N TYR A 14 33.88 0.24 -9.56
CA TYR A 14 33.43 -1.13 -9.82
C TYR A 14 32.04 -1.17 -10.47
N ILE A 15 31.08 -0.39 -9.96
CA ILE A 15 29.73 -0.31 -10.51
C ILE A 15 29.72 0.29 -11.93
N GLU A 16 30.56 1.28 -12.23
CA GLU A 16 30.70 1.82 -13.59
C GLU A 16 31.28 0.77 -14.55
N ASN A 17 32.35 0.08 -14.15
CA ASN A 17 32.97 -0.98 -14.95
C ASN A 17 32.01 -2.13 -15.24
N LEU A 18 31.20 -2.52 -14.26
CA LEU A 18 30.15 -3.51 -14.42
C LEU A 18 29.14 -3.12 -15.51
N GLY A 19 28.79 -1.83 -15.61
CA GLY A 19 27.93 -1.31 -16.67
C GLY A 19 28.56 -1.41 -18.07
N ILE A 20 29.88 -1.30 -18.18
CA ILE A 20 30.63 -1.48 -19.43
C ILE A 20 30.62 -2.96 -19.85
N GLU A 21 30.90 -3.86 -18.90
CA GLU A 21 30.88 -5.31 -19.13
C GLU A 21 29.50 -5.78 -19.60
N TYR A 22 28.44 -5.34 -18.93
CA TYR A 22 27.07 -5.66 -19.33
C TYR A 22 26.73 -5.12 -20.72
N ARG A 23 27.21 -3.93 -21.06
CA ARG A 23 27.01 -3.34 -22.40
C ARG A 23 27.74 -4.15 -23.48
N PHE A 24 28.98 -4.54 -23.21
CA PHE A 24 29.76 -5.36 -24.13
C PHE A 24 29.11 -6.74 -24.32
N GLY A 25 28.80 -7.45 -23.23
CA GLY A 25 28.18 -8.77 -23.31
C GLY A 25 26.79 -8.74 -23.97
N CYS A 26 26.03 -7.66 -23.79
CA CYS A 26 24.74 -7.53 -24.46
C CYS A 26 24.86 -7.21 -25.96
N TYR A 27 25.63 -6.19 -26.35
CA TYR A 27 25.63 -5.70 -27.74
C TYR A 27 26.68 -6.35 -28.64
N LYS A 28 27.79 -6.84 -28.06
CA LYS A 28 28.87 -7.50 -28.82
C LYS A 28 28.76 -9.01 -28.77
N GLU A 29 28.53 -9.57 -27.58
CA GLU A 29 28.43 -11.02 -27.42
C GLU A 29 26.99 -11.55 -27.59
N GLN A 30 26.00 -10.66 -27.62
CA GLN A 30 24.58 -11.00 -27.82
C GLN A 30 24.05 -12.01 -26.79
N LYS A 31 24.58 -11.97 -25.55
CA LYS A 31 24.18 -12.87 -24.47
C LYS A 31 22.87 -12.38 -23.83
N PRO A 32 21.76 -13.14 -23.91
CA PRO A 32 20.45 -12.68 -23.45
C PRO A 32 20.42 -12.40 -21.94
N GLU A 33 21.10 -13.22 -21.13
CA GLU A 33 21.18 -13.05 -19.68
C GLU A 33 21.91 -11.74 -19.32
N VAL A 34 22.99 -11.43 -20.05
CA VAL A 34 23.78 -10.22 -19.83
C VAL A 34 23.02 -8.98 -20.29
N CYS A 35 22.26 -9.06 -21.38
CA CYS A 35 21.31 -8.01 -21.76
C CYS A 35 20.27 -7.74 -20.67
N HIS A 36 19.79 -8.78 -19.98
CA HIS A 36 18.87 -8.58 -18.86
C HIS A 36 19.54 -7.83 -17.70
N LEU A 37 20.76 -8.22 -17.33
CA LEU A 37 21.56 -7.54 -16.31
C LEU A 37 21.87 -6.08 -16.67
N LEU A 38 22.12 -5.79 -17.96
CA LEU A 38 22.25 -4.42 -18.45
C LEU A 38 20.97 -3.61 -18.22
N GLY A 39 19.80 -4.22 -18.50
CA GLY A 39 18.51 -3.60 -18.23
C GLY A 39 18.30 -3.32 -16.73
N ASP A 40 18.61 -4.29 -15.86
CA ASP A 40 18.51 -4.13 -14.40
C ASP A 40 19.48 -3.08 -13.87
N TYR A 41 20.71 -3.02 -14.41
CA TYR A 41 21.68 -1.98 -14.09
C TYR A 41 21.17 -0.58 -14.45
N LEU A 42 20.62 -0.42 -15.66
CA LEU A 42 20.04 0.84 -16.11
C LEU A 42 18.84 1.25 -15.24
N GLU A 43 17.99 0.30 -14.85
CA GLU A 43 16.85 0.55 -13.96
C GLU A 43 17.28 0.95 -12.54
N ALA A 44 18.12 0.14 -11.91
CA ALA A 44 18.36 0.20 -10.47
C ALA A 44 19.45 1.19 -10.09
N ILE A 45 20.53 1.22 -10.89
CA ILE A 45 21.72 2.01 -10.60
C ILE A 45 21.62 3.36 -11.29
N LYS A 46 21.41 3.36 -12.62
CA LYS A 46 21.36 4.61 -13.40
C LYS A 46 20.01 5.31 -13.34
N LYS A 47 18.95 4.62 -12.91
CA LYS A 47 17.56 5.10 -12.89
C LYS A 47 17.10 5.61 -14.27
N ASP A 48 17.66 5.05 -15.34
CA ASP A 48 17.34 5.39 -16.73
C ASP A 48 16.34 4.37 -17.29
N TYR A 49 15.06 4.63 -16.99
CA TYR A 49 13.97 3.72 -17.33
C TYR A 49 13.74 3.60 -18.84
N ASP A 50 14.01 4.66 -19.61
CA ASP A 50 13.79 4.66 -21.05
C ASP A 50 14.81 3.76 -21.76
N LYS A 51 16.09 3.83 -21.36
CA LYS A 51 17.11 2.92 -21.89
C LYS A 51 16.89 1.50 -21.39
N ALA A 52 16.56 1.31 -20.12
CA ALA A 52 16.23 -0.01 -19.58
C ALA A 52 15.08 -0.67 -20.36
N ALA A 53 14.01 0.07 -20.65
CA ALA A 53 12.87 -0.41 -21.44
C ALA A 53 13.30 -0.86 -22.85
N LYS A 54 14.16 -0.11 -23.53
CA LYS A 54 14.68 -0.49 -24.86
C LYS A 54 15.49 -1.78 -24.82
N VAL A 55 16.33 -1.96 -23.79
CA VAL A 55 17.13 -3.18 -23.61
C VAL A 55 16.23 -4.37 -23.29
N PHE A 56 15.27 -4.24 -22.37
CA PHE A 56 14.33 -5.33 -22.07
C PHE A 56 13.45 -5.68 -23.27
N LYS A 57 13.01 -4.68 -24.04
CA LYS A 57 12.19 -4.89 -25.25
C LYS A 57 12.96 -5.66 -26.33
N SER A 58 14.16 -5.22 -26.68
CA SER A 58 15.00 -5.93 -27.67
C SER A 58 15.34 -7.33 -27.19
N ASN A 59 15.76 -7.49 -25.94
CA ASN A 59 16.10 -8.80 -25.38
C ASN A 59 14.89 -9.77 -25.31
N CYS A 60 13.68 -9.25 -25.08
CA CYS A 60 12.45 -10.04 -25.17
C CYS A 60 12.14 -10.47 -26.61
N LEU A 61 12.21 -9.55 -27.58
CA LEU A 61 11.73 -9.77 -28.94
C LEU A 61 12.76 -10.48 -29.83
N ASP A 62 14.01 -10.07 -29.73
CA ASP A 62 15.09 -10.49 -30.63
C ASP A 62 15.76 -11.75 -30.09
N TYR A 63 16.04 -11.78 -28.78
CA TYR A 63 16.73 -12.90 -28.11
C TYR A 63 15.80 -13.87 -27.38
N LYS A 64 14.48 -13.65 -27.45
CA LYS A 64 13.46 -14.54 -26.88
C LYS A 64 13.65 -14.83 -25.37
N PHE A 65 14.16 -13.85 -24.62
CA PHE A 65 14.44 -14.03 -23.20
C PHE A 65 13.22 -13.72 -22.33
N GLY A 66 12.62 -14.77 -21.74
CA GLY A 66 11.35 -14.69 -21.01
C GLY A 66 11.33 -13.68 -19.85
N LYS A 67 12.40 -13.61 -19.03
CA LYS A 67 12.52 -12.62 -17.93
C LYS A 67 12.47 -11.18 -18.43
N SER A 68 13.07 -10.90 -19.58
CA SER A 68 13.02 -9.58 -20.20
C SER A 68 11.62 -9.25 -20.70
N CYS A 69 10.89 -10.24 -21.22
CA CYS A 69 9.48 -10.08 -21.59
C CYS A 69 8.60 -9.75 -20.38
N LEU A 70 8.83 -10.40 -19.24
CA LEU A 70 8.16 -10.07 -17.98
C LEU A 70 8.46 -8.62 -17.54
N LYS A 71 9.73 -8.21 -17.59
CA LYS A 71 10.14 -6.83 -17.22
C LYS A 71 9.51 -5.77 -18.12
N ILE A 72 9.61 -5.91 -19.45
CA ILE A 72 9.02 -4.93 -20.37
C ILE A 72 7.49 -4.97 -20.32
N GLY A 73 6.87 -6.13 -20.13
CA GLY A 73 5.43 -6.25 -19.90
C GLY A 73 4.99 -5.44 -18.67
N ASN A 74 5.71 -5.55 -17.56
CA ASN A 74 5.45 -4.76 -16.36
C ASN A 74 5.64 -3.26 -16.57
N TYR A 75 6.70 -2.84 -17.28
CA TYR A 75 6.92 -1.43 -17.63
C TYR A 75 5.78 -0.88 -18.47
N THR A 76 5.36 -1.65 -19.47
CA THR A 76 4.26 -1.32 -20.38
C THR A 76 2.95 -1.22 -19.62
N LEU A 77 2.71 -2.12 -18.66
CA LEU A 77 1.50 -2.15 -17.85
C LEU A 77 1.36 -0.91 -16.97
N VAL A 78 2.43 -0.52 -16.25
CA VAL A 78 2.39 0.60 -15.30
C VAL A 78 2.74 1.96 -15.92
N GLY A 79 3.23 1.96 -17.17
CA GLY A 79 3.70 3.17 -17.83
C GLY A 79 5.10 3.62 -17.40
N ARG A 80 5.98 2.72 -16.95
CA ARG A 80 7.35 3.09 -16.56
C ARG A 80 8.24 3.27 -17.80
N GLY A 81 8.90 4.41 -17.93
CA GLY A 81 9.67 4.77 -19.15
C GLY A 81 8.79 5.15 -20.35
N ARG A 82 7.56 5.63 -20.08
CA ARG A 82 6.57 6.12 -21.05
C ARG A 82 5.54 7.03 -20.33
N GLU A 83 4.68 7.73 -21.06
CA GLU A 83 3.71 8.66 -20.46
C GLU A 83 2.49 7.96 -19.81
N LYS A 84 2.00 6.85 -20.38
CA LYS A 84 0.79 6.13 -19.90
C LYS A 84 0.91 4.64 -20.11
N GLY A 85 0.43 3.82 -19.18
CA GLY A 85 0.39 2.35 -19.33
C GLY A 85 -0.52 1.86 -20.47
N ASP A 86 -0.24 0.68 -21.01
CA ASP A 86 -1.04 -0.01 -22.02
C ASP A 86 -1.16 -1.50 -21.69
N HIS A 87 -2.36 -1.89 -21.26
CA HIS A 87 -2.63 -3.27 -20.87
C HIS A 87 -2.64 -4.23 -22.07
N VAL A 88 -3.10 -3.79 -23.25
CA VAL A 88 -3.18 -4.63 -24.45
C VAL A 88 -1.78 -4.94 -24.98
N GLU A 89 -0.90 -3.95 -24.98
CA GLU A 89 0.51 -4.16 -25.33
C GLU A 89 1.23 -4.99 -24.25
N ALA A 90 0.98 -4.73 -22.97
CA ALA A 90 1.57 -5.51 -21.88
C ALA A 90 1.21 -7.01 -21.96
N LEU A 91 -0.06 -7.32 -22.28
CA LEU A 91 -0.50 -8.70 -22.49
C LEU A 91 0.33 -9.41 -23.56
N LYS A 92 0.63 -8.76 -24.69
CA LYS A 92 1.45 -9.35 -25.76
C LYS A 92 2.84 -9.73 -25.27
N TYR A 93 3.47 -8.91 -24.43
CA TYR A 93 4.78 -9.24 -23.86
C TYR A 93 4.68 -10.37 -22.83
N PHE A 94 3.63 -10.41 -22.01
CA PHE A 94 3.43 -11.52 -21.07
C PHE A 94 3.15 -12.85 -21.78
N GLU A 95 2.37 -12.84 -22.86
CA GLU A 95 2.13 -14.03 -23.69
C GLU A 95 3.44 -14.56 -24.28
N LYS A 96 4.27 -13.68 -24.87
CA LYS A 96 5.61 -14.05 -25.36
C LYS A 96 6.53 -14.57 -24.25
N GLY A 97 6.58 -13.89 -23.10
CA GLY A 97 7.37 -14.35 -21.97
C GLY A 97 6.93 -15.74 -21.50
N CYS A 98 5.63 -16.01 -21.52
CA CYS A 98 5.09 -17.31 -21.18
C CYS A 98 5.41 -18.38 -22.24
N GLU A 99 5.43 -18.04 -23.53
CA GLU A 99 5.93 -18.92 -24.60
C GLU A 99 7.41 -19.29 -24.37
N TYR A 100 8.20 -18.36 -23.86
CA TYR A 100 9.61 -18.54 -23.52
C TYR A 100 9.84 -19.14 -22.10
N ASN A 101 8.83 -19.82 -21.56
CA ASN A 101 8.87 -20.53 -20.27
C ASN A 101 9.27 -19.66 -19.07
N GLU A 102 8.83 -18.39 -19.05
CA GLU A 102 8.91 -17.55 -17.86
C GLU A 102 7.62 -17.67 -17.02
N PRO A 103 7.65 -18.33 -15.84
CA PRO A 103 6.45 -18.58 -15.03
C PRO A 103 5.74 -17.29 -14.61
N GLY A 104 6.51 -16.25 -14.27
CA GLY A 104 5.97 -14.96 -13.88
C GLY A 104 5.22 -14.28 -15.04
N ALA A 105 5.68 -14.43 -16.27
CA ALA A 105 4.97 -13.89 -17.45
C ALA A 105 3.65 -14.62 -17.68
N CYS A 106 3.63 -15.96 -17.54
CA CYS A 106 2.41 -16.75 -17.59
C CYS A 106 1.39 -16.32 -16.52
N LEU A 107 1.86 -16.07 -15.28
CA LEU A 107 1.01 -15.55 -14.19
C LEU A 107 0.36 -14.23 -14.61
N HIS A 108 1.15 -13.26 -15.10
CA HIS A 108 0.65 -11.92 -15.43
C HIS A 108 -0.34 -11.95 -16.62
N ALA A 109 -0.08 -12.76 -17.65
CA ALA A 109 -1.03 -12.97 -18.75
C ALA A 109 -2.35 -13.56 -18.24
N GLY A 110 -2.28 -14.58 -17.39
CA GLY A 110 -3.44 -15.22 -16.76
C GLY A 110 -4.28 -14.26 -15.92
N LEU A 111 -3.64 -13.41 -15.12
CA LEU A 111 -4.31 -12.40 -14.32
C LEU A 111 -4.99 -11.33 -15.16
N LEU A 112 -4.35 -10.82 -16.21
CA LEU A 112 -4.96 -9.83 -17.09
C LEU A 112 -6.21 -10.34 -17.80
N LEU A 113 -6.18 -11.59 -18.26
CA LEU A 113 -7.29 -12.21 -18.98
C LEU A 113 -8.46 -12.60 -18.07
N THR A 114 -8.20 -12.81 -16.77
CA THR A 114 -9.23 -13.16 -15.77
C THR A 114 -9.72 -11.97 -14.93
N ALA A 115 -9.01 -10.83 -14.98
CA ALA A 115 -9.32 -9.64 -14.21
C ALA A 115 -10.66 -9.02 -14.59
N THR A 116 -11.31 -8.42 -13.60
CA THR A 116 -12.51 -7.61 -13.76
C THR A 116 -12.39 -6.35 -12.92
N GLY A 117 -12.70 -5.18 -13.47
CA GLY A 117 -12.71 -3.94 -12.71
C GLY A 117 -12.66 -2.67 -13.57
N PRO A 118 -12.98 -1.51 -12.99
CA PRO A 118 -12.85 -0.23 -13.68
C PRO A 118 -11.38 0.01 -14.03
N GLY A 119 -11.07 0.10 -15.33
CA GLY A 119 -9.72 0.32 -15.84
C GLY A 119 -9.09 -0.87 -16.55
N VAL A 120 -9.70 -2.06 -16.51
CA VAL A 120 -9.25 -3.19 -17.36
C VAL A 120 -9.77 -2.96 -18.78
N THR A 121 -8.85 -2.73 -19.71
CA THR A 121 -9.16 -2.46 -21.13
C THR A 121 -9.16 -3.71 -22.00
N ILE A 122 -8.73 -4.85 -21.45
CA ILE A 122 -8.64 -6.13 -22.16
C ILE A 122 -9.96 -6.89 -22.02
N PRO A 123 -10.50 -7.46 -23.11
CA PRO A 123 -11.64 -8.38 -23.03
C PRO A 123 -11.32 -9.58 -22.14
N ARG A 124 -12.22 -9.87 -21.20
CA ARG A 124 -12.08 -11.00 -20.27
C ARG A 124 -12.17 -12.32 -21.04
N ASP A 125 -11.16 -13.18 -20.89
CA ASP A 125 -11.08 -14.53 -21.46
C ASP A 125 -10.61 -15.51 -20.37
N VAL A 126 -11.58 -16.06 -19.64
CA VAL A 126 -11.31 -16.95 -18.51
C VAL A 126 -10.64 -18.27 -18.94
N PRO A 127 -11.10 -18.98 -19.99
CA PRO A 127 -10.43 -20.20 -20.44
C PRO A 127 -8.96 -19.99 -20.84
N LYS A 128 -8.67 -18.93 -21.61
CA LYS A 128 -7.28 -18.62 -21.99
C LYS A 128 -6.44 -18.24 -20.77
N GLY A 129 -6.99 -17.39 -19.90
CA GLY A 129 -6.32 -17.00 -18.66
C GLY A 129 -6.05 -18.16 -17.72
N TYR A 130 -6.99 -19.11 -17.59
CA TYR A 130 -6.83 -20.35 -16.83
C TYR A 130 -5.65 -21.18 -17.33
N ASN A 131 -5.52 -21.35 -18.65
CA ASN A 131 -4.42 -22.13 -19.23
C ASN A 131 -3.05 -21.50 -18.91
N TYR A 132 -2.94 -20.18 -18.93
CA TYR A 132 -1.71 -19.49 -18.52
C TYR A 132 -1.42 -19.64 -17.02
N LEU A 133 -2.42 -19.49 -16.15
CA LEU A 133 -2.27 -19.73 -14.71
C LEU A 133 -1.88 -21.18 -14.43
N LYS A 134 -2.47 -22.14 -15.13
CA LYS A 134 -2.12 -23.57 -15.01
C LYS A 134 -0.69 -23.82 -15.43
N LYS A 135 -0.28 -23.30 -16.58
CA LYS A 135 1.10 -23.40 -17.07
C LYS A 135 2.11 -22.79 -16.09
N SER A 136 1.77 -21.66 -15.45
CA SER A 136 2.61 -21.02 -14.42
C SER A 136 2.70 -21.86 -13.14
N CYS A 137 1.56 -22.36 -12.64
CA CYS A 137 1.51 -23.24 -11.47
C CYS A 137 2.26 -24.56 -11.70
N ASP A 138 2.22 -25.11 -12.92
CA ASP A 138 2.98 -26.32 -13.29
C ASP A 138 4.49 -26.09 -13.35
N GLN A 139 4.92 -24.84 -13.53
CA GLN A 139 6.31 -24.41 -13.39
C GLN A 139 6.64 -23.96 -11.95
N ASN A 140 5.89 -24.43 -10.96
CA ASN A 140 6.13 -24.20 -9.53
C ASN A 140 6.01 -22.72 -9.09
N ASP A 141 5.19 -21.91 -9.79
CA ASP A 141 4.84 -20.57 -9.31
C ASP A 141 3.79 -20.66 -8.18
N PRO A 142 4.13 -20.31 -6.92
CA PRO A 142 3.22 -20.42 -5.79
C PRO A 142 1.98 -19.52 -5.91
N MET A 143 2.14 -18.33 -6.50
CA MET A 143 1.04 -17.38 -6.67
C MET A 143 0.03 -17.92 -7.68
N ALA A 144 0.49 -18.45 -8.81
CA ALA A 144 -0.40 -19.01 -9.83
C ALA A 144 -1.25 -20.17 -9.28
N CYS A 145 -0.64 -21.07 -8.50
CA CYS A 145 -1.37 -22.15 -7.83
C CYS A 145 -2.41 -21.59 -6.83
N HIS A 146 -2.07 -20.52 -6.09
CA HIS A 146 -3.01 -19.86 -5.18
C HIS A 146 -4.20 -19.22 -5.92
N TYR A 147 -3.97 -18.61 -7.09
CA TYR A 147 -5.04 -18.07 -7.93
C TYR A 147 -5.99 -19.16 -8.43
N LEU A 148 -5.46 -20.30 -8.87
CA LEU A 148 -6.27 -21.46 -9.28
C LEU A 148 -7.10 -22.04 -8.12
N PHE A 149 -6.53 -22.09 -6.91
CA PHE A 149 -7.29 -22.41 -5.69
C PHE A 149 -8.51 -21.49 -5.55
N GLY A 150 -8.33 -20.18 -5.70
CA GLY A 150 -9.43 -19.22 -5.61
C GLY A 150 -10.52 -19.45 -6.65
N MET A 151 -10.13 -19.73 -7.90
CA MET A 151 -11.07 -20.03 -9.00
C MET A 151 -11.94 -21.25 -8.70
N TYR A 152 -11.38 -22.32 -8.13
CA TYR A 152 -12.14 -23.52 -7.77
C TYR A 152 -12.87 -23.42 -6.42
N LEU A 153 -12.40 -22.58 -5.49
CA LEU A 153 -13.08 -22.42 -4.20
C LEU A 153 -14.46 -21.79 -4.39
N THR A 154 -14.54 -20.65 -5.08
CA THR A 154 -15.80 -19.91 -5.28
C THR A 154 -16.51 -20.24 -6.58
N GLY A 155 -15.80 -20.85 -7.54
CA GLY A 155 -16.21 -20.83 -8.94
C GLY A 155 -15.95 -19.47 -9.59
N VAL A 156 -15.93 -19.46 -10.93
CA VAL A 156 -15.76 -18.26 -11.75
C VAL A 156 -17.06 -18.01 -12.53
N PRO A 157 -17.84 -16.98 -12.18
CA PRO A 157 -19.09 -16.67 -12.86
C PRO A 157 -18.81 -16.10 -14.26
N LYS A 158 -19.71 -16.38 -15.21
CA LYS A 158 -19.66 -15.82 -16.56
C LYS A 158 -19.88 -14.31 -16.54
N ASN A 159 -20.85 -13.84 -15.75
CA ASN A 159 -21.03 -12.42 -15.44
C ASN A 159 -20.67 -12.14 -13.98
N VAL A 160 -19.62 -11.36 -13.74
CA VAL A 160 -19.16 -11.02 -12.38
C VAL A 160 -20.15 -10.10 -11.66
N ALA A 161 -20.93 -9.30 -12.39
CA ALA A 161 -21.91 -8.39 -11.80
C ALA A 161 -23.07 -9.11 -11.10
N GLU A 162 -23.37 -10.34 -11.53
CA GLU A 162 -24.46 -11.16 -10.96
C GLU A 162 -24.01 -11.90 -9.70
N PHE A 163 -22.71 -12.09 -9.51
CA PHE A 163 -22.16 -12.86 -8.40
C PHE A 163 -22.10 -12.07 -7.10
N ASN A 164 -22.72 -12.61 -6.05
CA ASN A 164 -22.73 -12.01 -4.73
C ASN A 164 -22.13 -12.96 -3.68
N PRO A 165 -20.85 -12.79 -3.28
CA PRO A 165 -20.21 -13.67 -2.30
C PRO A 165 -20.84 -13.60 -0.91
N HIS A 166 -21.62 -12.56 -0.60
CA HIS A 166 -22.27 -12.38 0.70
C HIS A 166 -23.72 -12.88 0.75
N ASN A 167 -24.28 -13.28 -0.40
CA ASN A 167 -25.64 -13.81 -0.47
C ASN A 167 -25.68 -15.06 -1.38
N PRO A 168 -25.36 -16.25 -0.83
CA PRO A 168 -25.30 -17.50 -1.57
C PRO A 168 -26.60 -17.87 -2.31
N GLU A 169 -27.75 -17.45 -1.78
CA GLU A 169 -29.06 -17.67 -2.41
C GLU A 169 -29.16 -16.99 -3.79
N LYS A 170 -28.55 -15.81 -3.94
CA LYS A 170 -28.51 -15.09 -5.22
C LYS A 170 -27.59 -15.75 -6.25
N ASN A 171 -26.74 -16.68 -5.84
CA ASN A 171 -25.80 -17.36 -6.71
C ASN A 171 -26.33 -18.69 -7.29
N LYS A 172 -27.51 -19.14 -6.85
CA LYS A 172 -28.08 -20.45 -7.24
C LYS A 172 -28.32 -20.60 -8.75
N ASN A 173 -28.63 -19.50 -9.43
CA ASN A 173 -29.00 -19.49 -10.85
C ASN A 173 -27.94 -18.85 -11.76
N ILE A 174 -26.72 -18.65 -11.27
CA ILE A 174 -25.64 -18.01 -12.05
C ILE A 174 -24.95 -19.04 -12.94
N GLU A 175 -24.67 -18.65 -14.18
CA GLU A 175 -23.86 -19.45 -15.09
C GLU A 175 -22.37 -19.31 -14.74
N TYR A 176 -21.71 -20.45 -14.47
CA TYR A 176 -20.29 -20.50 -14.15
C TYR A 176 -19.46 -20.98 -15.34
N ILE A 177 -18.36 -20.29 -15.62
CA ILE A 177 -17.34 -20.76 -16.58
C ILE A 177 -16.53 -21.88 -15.94
N ILE A 178 -16.14 -21.69 -14.68
CA ILE A 178 -15.51 -22.73 -13.85
C ILE A 178 -16.40 -22.92 -12.63
N LYS A 179 -16.90 -24.14 -12.43
CA LYS A 179 -17.73 -24.47 -11.26
C LYS A 179 -16.85 -24.62 -10.01
N SER A 180 -17.43 -24.32 -8.85
CA SER A 180 -16.77 -24.58 -7.58
C SER A 180 -16.52 -26.08 -7.43
N ASP A 181 -15.28 -26.44 -7.11
CA ASP A 181 -14.84 -27.80 -6.80
C ASP A 181 -13.84 -27.73 -5.64
N LYS A 182 -14.32 -28.05 -4.44
CA LYS A 182 -13.51 -27.98 -3.23
C LYS A 182 -12.35 -28.97 -3.25
N LYS A 183 -12.48 -30.12 -3.92
CA LYS A 183 -11.39 -31.12 -4.02
C LYS A 183 -10.26 -30.57 -4.88
N GLN A 184 -10.58 -30.00 -6.05
CA GLN A 184 -9.58 -29.34 -6.89
C GLN A 184 -8.97 -28.12 -6.20
N ALA A 185 -9.79 -27.30 -5.53
CA ALA A 185 -9.31 -26.18 -4.74
C ALA A 185 -8.28 -26.63 -3.68
N PHE A 186 -8.55 -27.74 -2.98
CA PHE A 186 -7.64 -28.30 -1.99
C PHE A 186 -6.29 -28.67 -2.61
N GLN A 187 -6.28 -29.35 -3.76
CA GLN A 187 -5.04 -29.75 -4.44
C GLN A 187 -4.17 -28.54 -4.79
N PHE A 188 -4.78 -27.48 -5.36
CA PHE A 188 -4.04 -26.26 -5.69
C PHE A 188 -3.58 -25.49 -4.43
N ALA A 189 -4.39 -25.45 -3.38
CA ALA A 189 -4.00 -24.82 -2.11
C ALA A 189 -2.82 -25.55 -1.45
N LYS A 190 -2.86 -26.89 -1.44
CA LYS A 190 -1.79 -27.73 -0.90
C LYS A 190 -0.50 -27.53 -1.69
N LYS A 191 -0.56 -27.61 -3.02
CA LYS A 191 0.60 -27.34 -3.90
C LYS A 191 1.18 -25.94 -3.68
N ALA A 192 0.34 -24.91 -3.61
CA ALA A 192 0.79 -23.54 -3.35
C ALA A 192 1.47 -23.42 -1.96
N CYS A 193 0.96 -24.10 -0.94
CA CYS A 193 1.57 -24.13 0.38
C CYS A 193 2.93 -24.85 0.38
N GLU A 194 3.04 -26.00 -0.29
CA GLU A 194 4.30 -26.74 -0.46
C GLU A 194 5.38 -25.91 -1.17
N LEU A 195 4.95 -24.98 -2.04
CA LEU A 195 5.81 -23.99 -2.70
C LEU A 195 6.09 -22.74 -1.84
N GLY A 196 5.70 -22.74 -0.56
CA GLY A 196 6.00 -21.65 0.38
C GLY A 196 5.00 -20.49 0.40
N HIS A 197 3.81 -20.62 -0.20
CA HIS A 197 2.80 -19.57 -0.16
C HIS A 197 2.07 -19.52 1.19
N MET A 198 2.41 -18.53 2.01
CA MET A 198 1.87 -18.33 3.37
C MET A 198 0.33 -18.42 3.45
N TYR A 199 -0.40 -17.67 2.63
CA TYR A 199 -1.87 -17.67 2.67
C TYR A 199 -2.47 -19.00 2.22
N ALA A 200 -1.76 -19.74 1.36
CA ALA A 200 -2.24 -21.04 0.91
C ALA A 200 -2.14 -22.05 2.06
N CYS A 201 -1.07 -22.01 2.85
CA CYS A 201 -0.94 -22.84 4.06
C CYS A 201 -2.05 -22.55 5.09
N ALA A 202 -2.39 -21.28 5.30
CA ALA A 202 -3.52 -20.90 6.15
C ALA A 202 -4.86 -21.44 5.61
N ASN A 203 -5.06 -21.41 4.29
CA ASN A 203 -6.26 -21.96 3.65
C ASN A 203 -6.31 -23.49 3.77
N VAL A 204 -5.21 -24.20 3.55
CA VAL A 204 -5.12 -25.66 3.73
C VAL A 204 -5.46 -26.04 5.17
N SER A 205 -4.93 -25.30 6.16
CA SER A 205 -5.28 -25.48 7.57
C SER A 205 -6.79 -25.36 7.81
N MET A 206 -7.44 -24.34 7.24
CA MET A 206 -8.89 -24.17 7.37
C MET A 206 -9.69 -25.25 6.62
N MET A 207 -9.20 -25.73 5.48
CA MET A 207 -9.85 -26.79 4.71
C MET A 207 -9.84 -28.11 5.49
N TYR A 208 -8.72 -28.48 6.12
CA TYR A 208 -8.67 -29.62 7.04
C TYR A 208 -9.54 -29.42 8.29
N LYS A 209 -9.66 -28.19 8.81
CA LYS A 209 -10.52 -27.90 9.96
C LYS A 209 -12.00 -28.09 9.65
N ARG A 210 -12.42 -27.73 8.42
CA ARG A 210 -13.82 -27.70 7.99
C ARG A 210 -14.26 -28.94 7.23
N GLY A 211 -13.32 -29.69 6.64
CA GLY A 211 -13.62 -30.76 5.72
C GLY A 211 -13.96 -30.26 4.31
N ASP A 212 -13.44 -29.09 3.93
CA ASP A 212 -13.70 -28.51 2.61
C ASP A 212 -12.83 -29.20 1.56
N GLY A 213 -13.37 -30.18 0.84
CA GLY A 213 -12.65 -30.87 -0.25
C GLY A 213 -11.60 -31.88 0.20
N VAL A 214 -11.47 -32.09 1.52
CA VAL A 214 -10.60 -33.07 2.18
C VAL A 214 -11.30 -33.56 3.45
N GLU A 215 -10.93 -34.73 3.98
CA GLU A 215 -11.45 -35.19 5.27
C GLU A 215 -10.99 -34.27 6.41
N GLN A 216 -11.84 -34.14 7.43
CA GLN A 216 -11.50 -33.34 8.60
C GLN A 216 -10.33 -33.96 9.35
N ASN A 217 -9.28 -33.18 9.59
CA ASN A 217 -8.11 -33.64 10.32
C ASN A 217 -7.53 -32.49 11.16
N ALA A 218 -7.71 -32.58 12.49
CA ALA A 218 -7.26 -31.54 13.42
C ALA A 218 -5.73 -31.43 13.52
N GLU A 219 -5.01 -32.55 13.36
CA GLU A 219 -3.56 -32.60 13.42
C GLU A 219 -2.93 -31.93 12.20
N GLU A 220 -3.38 -32.30 11.00
CA GLU A 220 -2.93 -31.66 9.76
C GLU A 220 -3.34 -30.18 9.72
N SER A 221 -4.53 -29.83 10.22
CA SER A 221 -4.94 -28.43 10.36
C SER A 221 -3.96 -27.62 11.21
N LYS A 222 -3.54 -28.15 12.37
CA LYS A 222 -2.57 -27.50 13.26
C LYS A 222 -1.19 -27.40 12.61
N LYS A 223 -0.72 -28.47 11.98
CA LYS A 223 0.56 -28.52 11.25
C LYS A 223 0.66 -27.43 10.18
N PHE A 224 -0.35 -27.31 9.31
CA PHE A 224 -0.35 -26.28 8.25
C PHE A 224 -0.50 -24.86 8.81
N PHE A 225 -1.17 -24.69 9.96
CA PHE A 225 -1.23 -23.41 10.66
C PHE A 225 0.15 -23.00 11.22
N GLU A 226 0.90 -23.93 11.80
CA GLU A 226 2.26 -23.70 12.29
C GLU A 226 3.22 -23.38 11.14
N ILE A 227 3.12 -24.08 10.00
CA ILE A 227 3.87 -23.76 8.78
C ILE A 227 3.55 -22.33 8.31
N ALA A 228 2.27 -21.94 8.27
CA ALA A 228 1.89 -20.58 7.88
C ALA A 228 2.48 -19.52 8.82
N GLN A 229 2.48 -19.75 10.13
CA GLN A 229 3.12 -18.85 11.10
C GLN A 229 4.64 -18.79 10.94
N ALA A 230 5.29 -19.92 10.68
CA ALA A 230 6.74 -19.96 10.47
C ALA A 230 7.12 -19.16 9.21
N LEU A 231 6.37 -19.32 8.11
CA LEU A 231 6.55 -18.53 6.90
C LEU A 231 6.30 -17.03 7.13
N GLN A 232 5.29 -16.68 7.93
CA GLN A 232 5.03 -15.29 8.31
C GLN A 232 6.20 -14.69 9.09
N LYS A 233 6.68 -15.39 10.13
CA LYS A 233 7.83 -14.95 10.93
C LYS A 233 9.08 -14.83 10.06
N ALA A 234 9.36 -15.81 9.21
CA ALA A 234 10.48 -15.75 8.28
C ALA A 234 10.38 -14.52 7.35
N HIS A 235 9.19 -14.22 6.82
CA HIS A 235 8.96 -13.01 6.01
C HIS A 235 9.18 -11.72 6.81
N GLU A 236 8.84 -11.69 8.10
CA GLU A 236 9.08 -10.57 9.01
C GLU A 236 10.58 -10.41 9.33
N THR A 237 11.31 -11.50 9.59
CA THR A 237 12.76 -11.48 9.87
C THR A 237 13.60 -11.18 8.63
N THR A 238 13.19 -11.64 7.45
CA THR A 238 13.91 -11.37 6.19
C THR A 238 13.87 -9.89 5.81
N LYS A 239 12.89 -9.11 6.32
CA LYS A 239 12.86 -7.65 6.14
C LYS A 239 14.02 -6.92 6.83
N GLU A 240 14.76 -7.58 7.73
CA GLU A 240 15.89 -6.98 8.46
C GLU A 240 17.24 -7.06 7.74
N ILE A 241 17.37 -7.80 6.63
CA ILE A 241 18.62 -7.80 5.82
C ILE A 241 18.43 -6.90 4.59
N LYS A 242 18.76 -5.60 4.74
CA LYS A 242 18.88 -4.69 3.59
C LYS A 242 20.23 -4.86 2.92
N PHE A 243 20.29 -5.73 1.91
CA PHE A 243 21.19 -5.55 0.77
C PHE A 243 20.34 -5.16 -0.44
N GLN A 244 20.71 -4.06 -1.10
CA GLN A 244 19.99 -3.55 -2.26
C GLN A 244 20.00 -4.57 -3.41
N GLN A 245 18.89 -5.27 -3.62
CA GLN A 245 18.48 -5.73 -4.95
C GLN A 245 16.97 -5.63 -5.13
N VAL A 246 16.63 -5.29 -6.37
CA VAL A 246 15.32 -4.96 -6.93
C VAL A 246 14.35 -6.11 -6.76
N THR A 247 13.13 -5.84 -6.28
CA THR A 247 11.94 -6.56 -6.76
C THR A 247 10.69 -5.72 -6.58
N ALA A 248 10.26 -5.17 -7.72
CA ALA A 248 8.93 -4.64 -7.93
C ALA A 248 7.94 -5.81 -8.04
N ILE A 249 7.45 -6.34 -6.90
CA ILE A 249 6.27 -7.21 -6.87
C ILE A 249 5.46 -6.91 -5.61
N SER A 250 4.63 -5.87 -5.68
CA SER A 250 3.54 -5.67 -4.70
C SER A 250 2.34 -4.87 -5.23
N GLY A 251 2.37 -4.48 -6.52
CA GLY A 251 1.31 -3.69 -7.16
C GLY A 251 0.15 -4.52 -7.74
N LEU A 252 0.39 -5.76 -8.16
CA LEU A 252 -0.64 -6.57 -8.83
C LEU A 252 -1.38 -7.56 -7.93
N ILE A 253 -0.87 -7.84 -6.73
CA ILE A 253 -1.54 -8.73 -5.76
C ILE A 253 -2.66 -8.00 -4.99
N LYS A 254 -2.64 -6.66 -4.94
CA LYS A 254 -3.61 -5.86 -4.17
C LYS A 254 -4.98 -5.65 -4.82
N CYS A 255 -5.19 -6.06 -6.07
CA CYS A 255 -6.50 -5.93 -6.75
C CYS A 255 -7.33 -7.22 -6.81
N TRP A 256 -6.85 -8.35 -6.29
CA TRP A 256 -7.61 -9.63 -6.35
C TRP A 256 -7.93 -10.24 -4.98
N HIS A 257 -7.28 -9.79 -3.90
CA HIS A 257 -7.58 -10.25 -2.53
C HIS A 257 -8.96 -9.83 -2.01
N ASN A 258 -9.69 -8.96 -2.70
CA ASN A 258 -11.01 -8.52 -2.27
C ASN A 258 -12.19 -9.40 -2.73
N ASN A 259 -11.97 -10.54 -3.39
CA ASN A 259 -13.07 -11.39 -3.88
C ASN A 259 -13.01 -12.88 -3.48
N LEU A 260 -12.17 -13.27 -2.51
CA LEU A 260 -12.36 -14.54 -1.81
C LEU A 260 -13.12 -14.30 -0.50
N PRO A 261 -14.12 -15.13 -0.15
CA PRO A 261 -14.97 -14.91 1.02
C PRO A 261 -14.16 -15.14 2.30
N HIS A 262 -13.55 -14.08 2.81
CA HIS A 262 -13.28 -13.98 4.23
C HIS A 262 -14.62 -13.76 4.93
N TRP A 263 -15.09 -14.85 5.54
CA TRP A 263 -16.14 -14.86 6.55
C TRP A 263 -15.62 -14.10 7.78
N SER A 264 -15.69 -12.77 7.74
CA SER A 264 -15.49 -11.94 8.92
C SER A 264 -16.84 -11.37 9.34
N ILE A 265 -17.24 -11.78 10.54
CA ILE A 265 -18.41 -11.30 11.27
C ILE A 265 -18.35 -9.77 11.38
N GLY A 266 -19.40 -9.11 10.86
CA GLY A 266 -20.02 -7.94 11.50
C GLY A 266 -19.33 -6.57 11.41
N ARG A 267 -19.52 -5.89 10.27
CA ARG A 267 -20.20 -4.57 10.11
C ARG A 267 -19.64 -3.84 8.88
N LYS A 268 -20.39 -3.88 7.78
CA LYS A 268 -20.19 -2.98 6.64
C LYS A 268 -20.65 -1.58 7.05
N CYS A 269 -19.76 -0.59 6.97
CA CYS A 269 -20.17 0.78 6.65
C CYS A 269 -20.65 0.76 5.20
N ASP A 270 -21.96 0.78 5.03
CA ASP A 270 -22.62 0.94 3.74
C ASP A 270 -22.60 2.42 3.36
N CYS A 271 -21.86 2.75 2.31
CA CYS A 271 -21.90 4.06 1.68
C CYS A 271 -22.27 3.90 0.21
N ARG A 272 -23.54 3.55 -0.06
CA ARG A 272 -24.46 4.32 -0.94
C ARG A 272 -25.72 3.50 -1.22
N SER A 273 -26.87 4.05 -0.82
CA SER A 273 -28.10 4.20 -1.63
C SER A 273 -29.41 4.11 -0.81
N LYS A 274 -29.61 5.00 0.17
CA LYS A 274 -30.94 5.57 0.50
C LYS A 274 -30.73 7.00 1.01
N GLY A 275 -31.56 7.94 0.58
CA GLY A 275 -31.45 9.36 0.88
C GLY A 275 -31.52 9.67 2.39
N LEU A 276 -30.35 9.75 3.00
CA LEU A 276 -30.11 10.40 4.29
C LEU A 276 -28.92 11.33 4.07
N GLY A 277 -29.16 12.64 4.08
CA GLY A 277 -28.08 13.63 4.00
C GLY A 277 -27.14 13.45 5.19
N PHE A 278 -25.95 12.91 4.96
CA PHE A 278 -24.89 12.97 5.95
C PHE A 278 -24.30 14.37 5.89
N ASP A 279 -24.72 15.24 6.81
CA ASP A 279 -24.10 16.54 7.03
C ASP A 279 -22.61 16.33 7.36
N SER A 280 -21.74 16.75 6.44
CA SER A 280 -20.30 16.62 6.60
C SER A 280 -19.82 17.68 7.60
N ARG A 281 -19.47 17.25 8.81
CA ARG A 281 -18.85 18.11 9.83
C ARG A 281 -17.32 17.96 9.80
N ILE A 282 -16.59 19.07 9.70
CA ILE A 282 -15.13 19.10 9.55
C ILE A 282 -14.46 19.57 10.85
N GLY A 283 -13.69 18.70 11.48
CA GLY A 283 -12.78 19.08 12.56
C GLY A 283 -11.53 19.76 12.00
N ILE A 284 -11.07 20.82 12.65
CA ILE A 284 -9.85 21.54 12.32
C ILE A 284 -8.98 21.56 13.58
N ILE A 285 -7.77 21.00 13.48
CA ILE A 285 -6.77 21.07 14.55
C ILE A 285 -5.72 22.11 14.17
N GLY A 286 -5.76 23.23 14.89
CA GLY A 286 -4.82 24.34 14.70
C GLY A 286 -3.48 24.08 15.41
N GLY A 287 -2.38 24.20 14.66
CA GLY A 287 -1.04 24.34 15.22
C GLY A 287 -0.72 25.77 15.68
N SER A 288 0.56 26.08 15.89
CA SER A 288 1.02 27.45 16.18
C SER A 288 0.55 28.43 15.09
N GLY A 289 -0.07 29.54 15.48
CA GLY A 289 -0.50 30.61 14.56
C GLY A 289 -1.85 30.36 13.86
N PHE A 290 -2.67 29.43 14.35
CA PHE A 290 -4.00 29.13 13.83
C PHE A 290 -5.11 29.48 14.86
N ASP A 291 -5.06 30.72 15.33
CA ASP A 291 -5.83 31.29 16.44
C ASP A 291 -6.70 32.49 16.02
N ASP A 292 -6.97 32.62 14.71
CA ASP A 292 -7.80 33.69 14.15
C ASP A 292 -9.29 33.52 14.56
N PRO A 293 -9.84 34.44 15.37
CA PRO A 293 -11.23 34.40 15.81
C PRO A 293 -12.24 34.73 14.72
N THR A 294 -11.82 35.04 13.49
CA THR A 294 -12.72 35.33 12.36
C THR A 294 -12.94 34.14 11.42
N LEU A 295 -12.31 32.99 11.70
CA LEU A 295 -12.35 31.83 10.81
C LEU A 295 -13.76 31.26 10.59
N PHE A 296 -14.65 31.38 11.59
CA PHE A 296 -15.98 30.80 11.56
C PHE A 296 -17.09 31.82 11.79
N GLU A 297 -18.21 31.61 11.12
CA GLU A 297 -19.49 32.22 11.43
C GLU A 297 -20.17 31.47 12.61
N ASN A 298 -20.92 32.19 13.45
CA ASN A 298 -21.73 31.66 14.55
C ASN A 298 -20.97 30.77 15.55
N GLN A 299 -19.88 31.31 16.11
CA GLN A 299 -19.01 30.56 17.01
C GLN A 299 -19.67 30.24 18.35
N ILE A 300 -19.57 28.98 18.76
CA ILE A 300 -20.03 28.48 20.05
C ILE A 300 -18.91 27.67 20.68
N GLU A 301 -18.50 28.06 21.89
CA GLU A 301 -17.57 27.26 22.69
C GLU A 301 -18.30 26.08 23.33
N LYS A 302 -17.65 24.91 23.30
CA LYS A 302 -18.17 23.67 23.85
C LYS A 302 -17.09 22.95 24.64
N ASP A 303 -17.29 22.89 25.96
CA ASP A 303 -16.46 22.08 26.84
C ASP A 303 -16.84 20.60 26.68
N VAL A 304 -15.84 19.75 26.47
CA VAL A 304 -16.01 18.31 26.25
C VAL A 304 -15.00 17.56 27.12
N THR A 305 -15.47 16.54 27.82
CA THR A 305 -14.61 15.59 28.54
C THR A 305 -14.67 14.23 27.84
N THR A 306 -13.52 13.58 27.72
CA THR A 306 -13.39 12.28 27.05
C THR A 306 -12.96 11.20 28.05
N PRO A 307 -13.13 9.91 27.73
CA PRO A 307 -12.54 8.82 28.50
C PRO A 307 -11.01 8.93 28.64
N PHE A 308 -10.36 9.71 27.76
CA PHE A 308 -8.91 9.90 27.74
C PHE A 308 -8.47 11.20 28.44
N GLY A 309 -9.37 11.87 29.15
CA GLY A 309 -9.15 13.15 29.82
C GLY A 309 -9.69 14.33 29.02
N LYS A 310 -9.24 15.53 29.39
CA LYS A 310 -9.62 16.77 28.70
C LYS A 310 -8.84 16.96 27.39
N PRO A 311 -9.48 17.47 26.32
CA PRO A 311 -8.78 17.99 25.15
C PRO A 311 -7.94 19.21 25.53
N SER A 312 -7.06 19.64 24.61
CA SER A 312 -6.15 20.76 24.81
C SER A 312 -6.85 22.09 25.11
N ASP A 313 -8.08 22.29 24.64
CA ASP A 313 -8.92 23.44 24.92
C ASP A 313 -10.39 23.07 24.68
N VAL A 314 -11.32 24.01 24.90
CA VAL A 314 -12.71 23.85 24.45
C VAL A 314 -12.76 23.73 22.92
N LEU A 315 -13.78 23.06 22.42
CA LEU A 315 -14.07 23.02 20.99
C LEU A 315 -14.81 24.29 20.59
N ILE A 316 -14.42 24.91 19.47
CA ILE A 316 -15.14 26.05 18.89
C ILE A 316 -15.93 25.52 17.70
N GLU A 317 -17.23 25.33 17.88
CA GLU A 317 -18.14 24.97 16.79
C GLU A 317 -18.54 26.23 16.00
N GLY A 318 -18.67 26.11 14.68
CA GLY A 318 -19.08 27.21 13.81
C GLY A 318 -19.30 26.73 12.38
N GLN A 319 -19.33 27.65 11.41
CA GLN A 319 -19.51 27.31 10.00
C GLN A 319 -18.53 28.07 9.09
N ILE A 320 -18.10 27.41 8.02
CA ILE A 320 -17.41 28.05 6.88
C ILE A 320 -18.30 27.88 5.65
N LYS A 321 -18.85 28.98 5.11
CA LYS A 321 -19.72 28.95 3.92
C LYS A 321 -20.85 27.90 4.02
N GLY A 322 -21.50 27.82 5.18
CA GLY A 322 -22.57 26.87 5.46
C GLY A 322 -22.13 25.43 5.78
N VAL A 323 -20.83 25.13 5.76
CA VAL A 323 -20.31 23.81 6.16
C VAL A 323 -20.01 23.82 7.67
N PRO A 324 -20.58 22.89 8.46
CA PRO A 324 -20.28 22.79 9.89
C PRO A 324 -18.81 22.45 10.16
N CYS A 325 -18.16 23.28 10.99
CA CYS A 325 -16.76 23.14 11.36
C CYS A 325 -16.58 23.15 12.88
N VAL A 326 -15.53 22.48 13.36
CA VAL A 326 -15.14 22.48 14.77
C VAL A 326 -13.65 22.72 14.87
N LEU A 327 -13.22 23.82 15.49
CA LEU A 327 -11.81 24.12 15.73
C LEU A 327 -11.38 23.65 17.12
N LEU A 328 -10.17 23.11 17.18
CA LEU A 328 -9.47 22.79 18.41
C LEU A 328 -8.01 23.26 18.30
N ALA A 329 -7.57 24.07 19.27
CA ALA A 329 -6.18 24.48 19.36
C ALA A 329 -5.31 23.35 19.93
N ARG A 330 -4.37 22.80 19.15
CA ARG A 330 -3.55 21.64 19.56
C ARG A 330 -2.78 21.90 20.85
N HIS A 331 -2.23 23.11 20.99
CA HIS A 331 -1.40 23.52 22.12
C HIS A 331 -2.19 24.28 23.20
N GLY A 332 -3.52 24.33 23.08
CA GLY A 332 -4.37 25.25 23.82
C GLY A 332 -4.25 26.69 23.31
N ARG A 333 -5.25 27.53 23.55
CA ARG A 333 -5.30 28.91 23.05
C ARG A 333 -4.18 29.81 23.61
N LYS A 334 -3.58 29.43 24.75
CA LYS A 334 -2.44 30.14 25.35
C LYS A 334 -1.10 29.52 24.96
N HIS A 335 -1.09 28.56 24.03
CA HIS A 335 0.09 27.80 23.64
C HIS A 335 0.80 27.11 24.82
N GLN A 336 0.04 26.68 25.83
CA GLN A 336 0.57 26.21 27.11
C GLN A 336 1.07 24.77 27.09
N PHE A 337 0.68 23.96 26.09
CA PHE A 337 1.08 22.55 25.99
C PHE A 337 2.20 22.37 24.97
N GLN A 338 3.36 21.88 25.41
CA GLN A 338 4.41 21.42 24.49
C GLN A 338 3.97 20.14 23.74
N PRO A 339 4.57 19.81 22.59
CA PRO A 339 4.12 18.69 21.75
C PRO A 339 4.04 17.32 22.45
N SER A 340 4.90 17.04 23.44
CA SER A 340 4.87 15.80 24.22
C SER A 340 3.68 15.71 25.18
N ASP A 341 3.14 16.85 25.61
CA ASP A 341 2.14 16.96 26.66
C ASP A 341 0.72 17.11 26.09
N VAL A 342 0.61 17.28 24.77
CA VAL A 342 -0.67 17.32 24.07
C VAL A 342 -1.41 16.01 24.27
N ASN A 343 -2.67 16.09 24.71
CA ASN A 343 -3.53 14.93 24.85
C ASN A 343 -4.19 14.56 23.51
N TYR A 344 -3.40 13.99 22.59
CA TYR A 344 -3.84 13.64 21.23
C TYR A 344 -5.09 12.77 21.21
N ARG A 345 -5.21 11.82 22.16
CA ARG A 345 -6.38 10.94 22.27
C ARG A 345 -7.64 11.73 22.63
N ALA A 346 -7.58 12.58 23.64
CA ALA A 346 -8.73 13.40 24.01
C ALA A 346 -9.11 14.36 22.87
N ASN A 347 -8.13 14.93 22.16
CA ASN A 347 -8.38 15.82 21.02
C ASN A 347 -9.17 15.11 19.91
N ILE A 348 -8.66 13.98 19.41
CA ILE A 348 -9.33 13.22 18.34
C ILE A 348 -10.67 12.66 18.82
N TRP A 349 -10.74 12.15 20.05
CA TRP A 349 -11.98 11.61 20.59
C TRP A 349 -13.06 12.67 20.77
N ALA A 350 -12.71 13.88 21.22
CA ALA A 350 -13.63 14.99 21.36
C ALA A 350 -14.22 15.40 20.00
N LEU A 351 -13.38 15.51 18.96
CA LEU A 351 -13.84 15.79 17.58
C LEU A 351 -14.78 14.70 17.07
N LYS A 352 -14.47 13.43 17.34
CA LYS A 352 -15.34 12.29 17.01
C LYS A 352 -16.68 12.36 17.77
N GLN A 353 -16.67 12.67 19.06
CA GLN A 353 -17.87 12.77 19.90
C GLN A 353 -18.83 13.86 19.42
N VAL A 354 -18.31 15.00 18.93
CA VAL A 354 -19.14 16.06 18.34
C VAL A 354 -19.52 15.81 16.89
N GLY A 355 -19.27 14.61 16.36
CA GLY A 355 -19.74 14.18 15.05
C GLY A 355 -18.86 14.60 13.88
N CYS A 356 -17.61 15.00 14.09
CA CYS A 356 -16.70 15.28 12.98
C CYS A 356 -16.47 14.01 12.14
N THR A 357 -16.60 14.17 10.83
CA THR A 357 -16.40 13.10 9.84
C THR A 357 -15.01 13.14 9.22
N HIS A 358 -14.38 14.32 9.23
CA HIS A 358 -13.05 14.58 8.71
C HIS A 358 -12.30 15.44 9.71
N VAL A 359 -10.97 15.31 9.73
CA VAL A 359 -10.08 16.20 10.48
C VAL A 359 -9.04 16.76 9.54
N LEU A 360 -8.93 18.09 9.49
CA LEU A 360 -7.85 18.82 8.83
C LEU A 360 -6.92 19.35 9.92
N ALA A 361 -5.62 19.14 9.79
CA ALA A 361 -4.65 19.52 10.80
C ALA A 361 -3.57 20.40 10.17
N THR A 362 -3.26 21.52 10.82
CA THR A 362 -2.11 22.36 10.46
C THR A 362 -0.94 22.04 11.38
N THR A 363 0.28 22.08 10.85
CA THR A 363 1.50 21.83 11.61
C THR A 363 2.64 22.68 11.04
N ALA A 364 3.34 23.41 11.92
CA ALA A 364 4.54 24.13 11.52
C ALA A 364 5.70 23.13 11.45
N THR A 365 6.51 23.23 10.40
CA THR A 365 7.56 22.24 10.10
C THR A 365 8.86 22.91 9.69
N GLY A 366 9.99 22.29 10.01
CA GLY A 366 11.27 22.60 9.39
C GLY A 366 11.43 21.83 8.08
N SER A 367 11.96 22.48 7.05
CA SER A 367 12.34 21.77 5.82
C SER A 367 13.63 20.99 6.01
N LEU A 368 13.66 19.78 5.45
CA LEU A 368 14.86 18.95 5.37
C LEU A 368 15.40 18.88 3.94
N VAL A 369 14.79 19.50 2.94
CA VAL A 369 15.21 19.43 1.52
C VAL A 369 15.18 20.81 0.88
N GLU A 370 16.05 21.06 -0.11
CA GLU A 370 16.24 22.41 -0.68
C GLU A 370 15.04 22.87 -1.53
N GLU A 371 14.32 21.90 -2.10
CA GLU A 371 13.16 22.15 -2.95
C GLU A 371 11.97 22.71 -2.17
N TYR A 372 11.91 22.45 -0.84
CA TYR A 372 10.79 22.80 0.02
C TYR A 372 11.19 24.05 0.81
N LYS A 373 10.70 25.21 0.37
CA LYS A 373 11.15 26.52 0.87
C LYS A 373 10.28 26.99 2.03
N PRO A 374 10.81 27.81 2.96
CA PRO A 374 9.99 28.49 3.96
C PRO A 374 8.84 29.25 3.30
N GLY A 375 7.61 29.00 3.78
CA GLY A 375 6.38 29.55 3.21
C GLY A 375 5.62 28.61 2.27
N ASP A 376 6.26 27.54 1.78
CA ASP A 376 5.56 26.52 0.98
C ASP A 376 4.61 25.71 1.87
N LEU A 377 3.46 25.33 1.29
CA LEU A 377 2.56 24.34 1.89
C LEU A 377 2.98 22.93 1.45
N VAL A 378 2.89 21.94 2.33
CA VAL A 378 3.16 20.55 1.97
C VAL A 378 2.00 19.67 2.41
N ILE A 379 1.38 19.00 1.43
CA ILE A 379 0.28 18.08 1.70
C ILE A 379 0.87 16.69 1.94
N LEU A 380 1.20 16.41 3.21
CA LEU A 380 1.83 15.16 3.66
C LEU A 380 1.08 13.93 3.15
N ASN A 381 1.85 12.90 2.75
CA ASN A 381 1.32 11.58 2.38
C ASN A 381 1.90 10.45 3.24
N ASP A 382 2.98 10.71 3.98
CA ASP A 382 3.63 9.71 4.82
C ASP A 382 4.33 10.35 6.04
N PHE A 383 4.79 9.52 6.98
CA PHE A 383 5.52 9.97 8.16
C PHE A 383 6.54 8.94 8.65
N ILE A 384 7.53 9.40 9.42
CA ILE A 384 8.47 8.58 10.18
C ILE A 384 8.30 8.97 11.65
N ASP A 385 7.89 8.00 12.48
CA ASP A 385 7.70 8.22 13.90
C ASP A 385 9.02 8.10 14.68
N ARG A 386 9.43 9.19 15.33
CA ARG A 386 10.55 9.27 16.26
C ARG A 386 10.10 9.78 17.63
N THR A 387 8.81 9.69 17.91
CA THR A 387 8.21 10.03 19.20
C THR A 387 8.31 8.84 20.16
N TRP A 388 8.19 9.10 21.46
CA TRP A 388 8.23 8.07 22.48
C TRP A 388 7.41 8.50 23.71
N GLY A 389 6.93 7.54 24.51
CA GLY A 389 6.15 7.82 25.73
C GLY A 389 4.75 8.41 25.52
N ARG A 390 4.42 8.86 24.30
CA ARG A 390 3.09 9.39 23.94
C ARG A 390 2.07 8.24 23.86
N LYS A 391 0.84 8.49 24.31
CA LYS A 391 -0.26 7.53 24.15
C LYS A 391 -0.73 7.53 22.68
N CYS A 392 -0.34 6.49 21.95
CA CYS A 392 -0.54 6.37 20.49
C CYS A 392 -1.69 5.46 20.06
N THR A 393 -2.52 4.99 20.99
CA THR A 393 -3.71 4.19 20.68
C THR A 393 -4.83 4.45 21.68
N PHE A 394 -6.07 4.32 21.19
CA PHE A 394 -7.25 4.26 22.06
C PHE A 394 -7.42 2.90 22.76
N TYR A 395 -6.79 1.83 22.25
CA TYR A 395 -6.93 0.46 22.75
C TYR A 395 -5.87 0.13 23.81
N ASP A 396 -5.73 1.01 24.81
CA ASP A 396 -4.72 0.89 25.87
C ASP A 396 -5.30 0.52 27.24
N ARG A 397 -6.54 0.03 27.27
CA ARG A 397 -7.29 -0.36 28.49
C ARG A 397 -7.69 0.82 29.38
N THR A 398 -7.63 2.06 28.89
CA THR A 398 -8.24 3.21 29.59
C THR A 398 -9.74 2.94 29.84
N GLU A 399 -10.21 3.22 31.06
CA GLU A 399 -11.63 3.07 31.42
C GLU A 399 -12.52 3.96 30.55
N GLY A 400 -13.63 3.41 30.05
CA GLY A 400 -14.50 4.09 29.07
C GLY A 400 -13.93 4.14 27.63
N GLY A 401 -12.69 3.68 27.41
CA GLY A 401 -12.10 3.49 26.10
C GLY A 401 -12.54 2.19 25.40
N PRO A 402 -12.22 2.03 24.11
CA PRO A 402 -12.50 0.81 23.38
C PRO A 402 -11.69 -0.38 23.92
N LYS A 403 -12.32 -1.55 23.95
CA LYS A 403 -11.70 -2.81 24.42
C LYS A 403 -11.06 -3.58 23.27
N GLY A 404 -10.08 -4.42 23.61
CA GLY A 404 -9.41 -5.32 22.67
C GLY A 404 -8.04 -4.82 22.23
N VAL A 405 -7.51 -5.42 21.17
CA VAL A 405 -6.22 -5.07 20.55
C VAL A 405 -6.49 -4.59 19.13
N CYS A 406 -5.93 -3.44 18.76
CA CYS A 406 -6.09 -2.86 17.43
C CYS A 406 -4.74 -2.66 16.76
N HIS A 407 -4.54 -3.34 15.63
CA HIS A 407 -3.38 -3.16 14.75
C HIS A 407 -3.84 -2.48 13.46
N LEU A 408 -3.81 -1.15 13.43
CA LEU A 408 -4.28 -0.38 12.28
C LEU A 408 -3.23 -0.37 11.17
N PRO A 409 -3.57 -0.72 9.92
CA PRO A 409 -2.66 -0.51 8.80
C PRO A 409 -2.50 1.00 8.56
N MET A 410 -1.26 1.49 8.56
CA MET A 410 -0.95 2.91 8.34
C MET A 410 -0.63 3.24 6.88
N ARG A 411 -1.07 2.41 5.92
CA ARG A 411 -0.97 2.74 4.49
C ARG A 411 -2.33 2.64 3.80
N PRO A 412 -2.83 3.74 3.18
CA PRO A 412 -2.26 5.10 3.23
C PRO A 412 -2.36 5.67 4.65
N ALA A 413 -1.37 6.48 5.05
CA ALA A 413 -1.33 7.10 6.39
C ALA A 413 -2.38 8.20 6.55
N PHE A 414 -2.79 8.80 5.43
CA PHE A 414 -3.73 9.91 5.36
C PHE A 414 -4.86 9.59 4.38
N CYS A 415 -6.00 10.25 4.55
CA CYS A 415 -7.13 10.09 3.62
C CYS A 415 -6.82 10.76 2.27
N GLU A 416 -6.57 9.96 1.24
CA GLU A 416 -6.26 10.45 -0.12
C GLU A 416 -7.32 11.40 -0.70
N ARG A 417 -8.59 11.19 -0.37
CA ARG A 417 -9.68 12.10 -0.79
C ARG A 417 -9.53 13.49 -0.18
N ALA A 418 -9.21 13.56 1.11
CA ALA A 418 -9.00 14.83 1.81
C ALA A 418 -7.72 15.53 1.31
N ARG A 419 -6.64 14.76 1.07
CA ARG A 419 -5.40 15.27 0.47
C ARG A 419 -5.65 15.91 -0.90
N ASN A 420 -6.34 15.21 -1.79
CA ASN A 420 -6.66 15.74 -3.13
C ASN A 420 -7.55 16.98 -3.07
N ALA A 421 -8.47 17.07 -2.10
CA ALA A 421 -9.26 18.28 -1.88
C ALA A 421 -8.36 19.46 -1.45
N MET A 422 -7.40 19.25 -0.56
CA MET A 422 -6.44 20.28 -0.15
C MET A 422 -5.51 20.71 -1.30
N ILE A 423 -5.00 19.76 -2.10
CA ILE A 423 -4.18 20.05 -3.29
C ILE A 423 -4.98 20.90 -4.28
N THR A 424 -6.22 20.50 -4.56
CA THR A 424 -7.11 21.25 -5.46
C THR A 424 -7.36 22.66 -4.93
N ALA A 425 -7.59 22.81 -3.61
CA ALA A 425 -7.81 24.10 -2.97
C ALA A 425 -6.58 25.01 -2.99
N ALA A 426 -5.36 24.44 -2.86
CA ALA A 426 -4.10 25.16 -2.96
C ALA A 426 -3.83 25.64 -4.40
N LYS A 427 -4.01 24.75 -5.38
CA LYS A 427 -3.92 25.09 -6.82
C LYS A 427 -4.86 26.22 -7.21
N ALA A 428 -6.13 26.11 -6.82
CA ALA A 428 -7.15 27.11 -7.14
C ALA A 428 -6.85 28.50 -6.55
N ARG A 429 -6.07 28.58 -5.47
CA ARG A 429 -5.66 29.84 -4.82
C ARG A 429 -4.27 30.32 -5.24
N GLY A 430 -3.57 29.57 -6.09
CA GLY A 430 -2.21 29.90 -6.53
C GLY A 430 -1.17 29.87 -5.40
N TYR A 431 -1.41 29.11 -4.33
CA TYR A 431 -0.44 28.98 -3.25
C TYR A 431 0.72 28.09 -3.67
N SER A 432 1.95 28.45 -3.26
CA SER A 432 3.12 27.58 -3.42
C SER A 432 2.91 26.33 -2.57
N HIS A 433 2.94 25.15 -3.19
CA HIS A 433 2.68 23.90 -2.49
C HIS A 433 3.37 22.68 -3.12
N HIS A 434 3.60 21.67 -2.28
CA HIS A 434 4.09 20.35 -2.66
C HIS A 434 3.00 19.30 -2.39
N GLU A 435 2.73 18.46 -3.40
CA GLU A 435 1.66 17.47 -3.36
C GLU A 435 2.00 16.19 -2.57
N THR A 436 3.25 16.05 -2.14
CA THR A 436 3.75 14.90 -1.36
C THR A 436 4.79 15.38 -0.35
N GLY A 437 4.96 14.63 0.74
CA GLY A 437 6.00 14.86 1.72
C GLY A 437 5.93 13.84 2.85
N THR A 438 7.11 13.41 3.29
CA THR A 438 7.29 12.54 4.47
C THR A 438 7.74 13.39 5.65
N ALA A 439 6.94 13.44 6.71
CA ALA A 439 7.29 14.15 7.94
C ALA A 439 8.01 13.22 8.92
N VAL A 440 9.22 13.60 9.35
CA VAL A 440 9.89 13.00 10.50
C VAL A 440 9.36 13.66 11.77
N VAL A 441 8.66 12.89 12.60
CA VAL A 441 8.02 13.42 13.82
C VAL A 441 8.90 13.13 15.01
N ILE A 442 9.65 14.14 15.46
CA ILE A 442 10.52 14.03 16.63
C ILE A 442 9.76 14.32 17.93
N GLN A 443 10.33 13.87 19.06
CA GLN A 443 9.69 14.04 20.36
C GLN A 443 9.56 15.51 20.80
N GLY A 444 10.58 16.35 20.54
CA GLY A 444 10.68 17.69 21.15
C GLY A 444 10.98 17.64 22.66
N PRO A 445 10.92 18.79 23.36
CA PRO A 445 10.62 20.12 22.82
C PRO A 445 11.82 20.78 22.11
N ARG A 446 13.03 20.24 22.29
CA ARG A 446 14.20 20.74 21.56
C ARG A 446 14.08 20.49 20.06
N PHE A 447 14.67 21.37 19.27
CA PHE A 447 14.91 21.10 17.86
C PHE A 447 16.01 20.03 17.67
N SER A 448 16.10 19.50 16.45
CA SER A 448 17.14 18.57 16.05
C SER A 448 18.51 19.22 16.05
N SER A 449 19.53 18.48 16.47
CA SER A 449 20.93 18.84 16.17
C SER A 449 21.19 18.71 14.67
N ARG A 450 22.29 19.31 14.19
CA ARG A 450 22.69 19.17 12.78
C ARG A 450 22.84 17.71 12.35
N ALA A 451 23.44 16.86 13.20
CA ALA A 451 23.62 15.44 12.90
C ALA A 451 22.28 14.70 12.75
N GLU A 452 21.32 14.99 13.63
CA GLU A 452 19.97 14.42 13.55
C GLU A 452 19.26 14.88 12.26
N SER A 453 19.36 16.16 11.90
CA SER A 453 18.77 16.66 10.66
C SER A 453 19.37 15.99 9.42
N LEU A 454 20.70 15.79 9.38
CA LEU A 454 21.37 15.07 8.30
C LEU A 454 20.92 13.60 8.22
N MET A 455 20.78 12.93 9.37
CA MET A 455 20.26 11.57 9.45
C MET A 455 18.81 11.48 8.96
N HIS A 456 17.94 12.41 9.38
CA HIS A 456 16.54 12.46 8.93
C HIS A 456 16.42 12.64 7.41
N ARG A 457 17.31 13.44 6.80
CA ARG A 457 17.43 13.55 5.34
C ARG A 457 17.78 12.22 4.69
N GLN A 458 18.78 11.51 5.24
CA GLN A 458 19.19 10.20 4.72
C GLN A 458 18.09 9.14 4.79
N TRP A 459 17.15 9.26 5.74
CA TRP A 459 15.97 8.38 5.85
C TRP A 459 14.87 8.71 4.83
N GLY A 460 15.02 9.75 4.02
CA GLY A 460 13.99 10.22 3.08
C GLY A 460 12.95 11.14 3.71
N GLY A 461 13.26 11.73 4.87
CA GLY A 461 12.45 12.79 5.46
C GLY A 461 12.50 14.06 4.62
N HIS A 462 11.34 14.61 4.29
CA HIS A 462 11.22 15.89 3.57
C HIS A 462 11.05 17.06 4.56
N LEU A 463 10.34 16.78 5.65
CA LEU A 463 10.01 17.74 6.69
C LEU A 463 10.32 17.16 8.07
N VAL A 464 10.55 18.02 9.05
CA VAL A 464 10.61 17.65 10.47
C VAL A 464 9.57 18.44 11.27
N ASN A 465 8.80 17.75 12.11
CA ASN A 465 7.87 18.38 13.03
C ASN A 465 7.75 17.59 14.34
N MET A 466 6.82 17.97 15.21
CA MET A 466 6.67 17.36 16.54
C MET A 466 5.25 16.84 16.83
N THR A 467 4.29 17.00 15.92
CA THR A 467 2.85 16.86 16.27
C THR A 467 2.03 15.93 15.37
N THR A 468 2.52 15.53 14.19
CA THR A 468 1.74 14.67 13.28
C THR A 468 1.45 13.30 13.89
N VAL A 469 2.38 12.76 14.69
CA VAL A 469 2.22 11.49 15.41
C VAL A 469 2.14 11.76 16.91
N PRO A 470 1.18 11.18 17.66
CA PRO A 470 0.18 10.18 17.24
C PRO A 470 -1.16 10.77 16.76
N GLU A 471 -1.22 12.03 16.33
CA GLU A 471 -2.48 12.64 15.88
C GLU A 471 -3.09 11.93 14.66
N VAL A 472 -2.25 11.50 13.72
CA VAL A 472 -2.67 10.76 12.51
C VAL A 472 -3.05 9.31 12.79
N THR A 473 -2.54 8.71 13.87
CA THR A 473 -2.75 7.29 14.21
C THR A 473 -3.94 7.05 15.13
N ASN A 474 -4.34 8.07 15.89
CA ASN A 474 -5.44 7.99 16.85
C ASN A 474 -6.79 8.07 16.13
#